data_AF-A0A3M1RS81-F1
#
_entry.id   AF-A0A3M1RS81-F1
#
_cell.length_a   1.000
_cell.length_b   1.000
_cell.length_c   1.000
_cell.angle_alpha   90.00
_cell.angle_beta   90.00
_cell.angle_gamma   90.00
#
_symmetry.space_group_name_H-M   'P 1'
#
loop_
_entity.id
_entity.type
_entity.pdbx_description
1 polymer ?
#
loop_
_entity_poly.entity_id
_entity_poly.type
_entity_poly.pdbx_seq_one_letter_code
_entity_poly.pdbx_strand_id
1 'polypeptide(L)'
;MNEQHAPRRRVRSFVRRAGRLTRGQQRALERLWPVWGIDTPRGELALDEIFGREAPRVVEIGYGDGETLVEMAAHQPAQDFIGIEVH
;
A
#
# COMPACT_ATOMS: atom_id res chain seq x y z
N MET A 1 -8.10 -43.07 30.11
CA MET A 1 -8.90 -41.92 29.66
C MET A 1 -7.93 -40.77 29.50
N ASN A 2 -7.46 -40.51 28.27
CA ASN A 2 -6.47 -39.45 28.00
C ASN A 2 -7.15 -38.31 27.25
N GLU A 3 -7.46 -37.24 27.95
CA GLU A 3 -8.00 -36.01 27.38
C GLU A 3 -6.85 -35.15 26.84
N GLN A 4 -6.72 -35.13 25.51
CA GLN A 4 -5.84 -34.20 24.81
C GLN A 4 -6.48 -32.81 24.82
N HIS A 5 -5.94 -31.89 25.61
CA HIS A 5 -6.34 -30.49 25.59
C HIS A 5 -5.95 -29.86 24.24
N ALA A 6 -6.95 -29.56 23.40
CA ALA A 6 -6.72 -28.81 22.18
C ALA A 6 -6.17 -27.40 22.51
N PRO A 7 -5.13 -26.91 21.81
CA PRO A 7 -4.53 -25.62 22.10
C PRO A 7 -5.56 -24.49 21.88
N ARG A 8 -5.77 -23.66 22.90
CA ARG A 8 -6.66 -22.50 22.82
C ARG A 8 -6.15 -21.52 21.77
N ARG A 9 -6.95 -21.29 20.71
CA ARG A 9 -6.62 -20.33 19.65
C ARG A 9 -6.44 -18.93 20.26
N ARG A 10 -5.22 -18.39 20.22
CA ARG A 10 -4.93 -17.01 20.64
C ARG A 10 -5.82 -16.04 19.85
N VAL A 11 -6.52 -15.15 20.57
CA VAL A 11 -7.21 -14.01 19.97
C VAL A 11 -6.15 -13.12 19.32
N ARG A 12 -6.36 -12.75 18.06
CA ARG A 12 -5.48 -11.84 17.33
C ARG A 12 -6.12 -10.46 17.30
N SER A 13 -5.36 -9.41 17.60
CA SER A 13 -5.78 -8.01 17.48
C SER A 13 -5.92 -7.56 16.02
N PHE A 14 -5.32 -8.30 15.08
CA PHE A 14 -5.43 -8.08 13.65
C PHE A 14 -5.55 -9.41 12.91
N VAL A 15 -6.28 -9.39 11.80
CA VAL A 15 -6.36 -10.50 10.85
C VAL A 15 -5.99 -9.97 9.48
N ARG A 16 -5.21 -10.73 8.72
CA ARG A 16 -5.00 -10.39 7.30
C ARG A 16 -6.34 -10.58 6.60
N ARG A 17 -6.90 -9.52 6.02
CA ARG A 17 -8.04 -9.65 5.12
C ARG A 17 -7.54 -10.32 3.85
N ALA A 18 -7.81 -11.62 3.70
CA ALA A 18 -7.65 -12.32 2.43
C ALA A 18 -8.80 -11.93 1.50
N GLY A 19 -8.87 -10.65 1.10
CA GLY A 19 -9.70 -10.22 -0.01
C GLY A 19 -8.99 -10.61 -1.30
N ARG A 20 -9.68 -11.29 -2.22
CA ARG A 20 -9.16 -11.46 -3.58
C ARG A 20 -9.31 -10.13 -4.32
N LEU A 21 -8.25 -9.68 -4.99
CA LEU A 21 -8.33 -8.58 -5.95
C LEU A 21 -9.47 -8.87 -6.94
N THR A 22 -10.32 -7.88 -7.16
CA THR A 22 -11.32 -7.96 -8.23
C THR A 22 -10.60 -7.99 -9.59
N ARG A 23 -11.25 -8.53 -10.63
CA ARG A 23 -10.70 -8.49 -12.00
C ARG A 23 -10.40 -7.06 -12.47
N GLY A 24 -11.16 -6.07 -11.98
CA GLY A 24 -10.92 -4.66 -12.28
C GLY A 24 -9.63 -4.16 -11.65
N GLN A 25 -9.45 -4.39 -10.36
CA GLN A 25 -8.23 -4.01 -9.63
C GLN A 25 -7.00 -4.71 -10.20
N GLN A 26 -7.09 -6.00 -10.52
CA GLN A 26 -5.98 -6.73 -11.15
C GLN A 26 -5.55 -6.07 -12.47
N ARG A 27 -6.49 -5.77 -13.38
CA ARG A 27 -6.17 -5.09 -14.64
C ARG A 27 -5.62 -3.68 -14.42
N ALA A 28 -6.10 -2.97 -13.40
CA ALA A 28 -5.60 -1.66 -13.05
C ALA A 28 -4.13 -1.75 -12.62
N LEU A 29 -3.79 -2.67 -11.72
CA LEU A 29 -2.41 -2.95 -11.32
C LEU A 29 -1.54 -3.30 -12.53
N GLU A 30 -1.95 -4.28 -13.35
CA GLU A 30 -1.17 -4.70 -14.53
C GLU A 30 -0.87 -3.54 -15.50
N ARG A 31 -1.81 -2.59 -15.66
CA ARG A 31 -1.67 -1.47 -16.61
C ARG A 31 -1.00 -0.25 -16.03
N LEU A 32 -1.24 0.05 -14.76
CA LEU A 32 -0.86 1.30 -14.13
C LEU A 32 0.38 1.17 -13.24
N TRP A 33 0.70 -0.04 -12.78
CA TRP A 33 1.92 -0.29 -12.01
C TRP A 33 3.20 0.13 -12.74
N PRO A 34 3.37 -0.10 -14.06
CA PRO A 34 4.57 0.37 -14.77
C PRO A 34 4.73 1.89 -14.82
N VAL A 35 3.65 2.65 -14.57
CA VAL A 35 3.65 4.13 -14.63
C VAL A 35 3.76 4.74 -13.23
N TRP A 36 3.05 4.17 -12.25
CA TRP A 36 2.89 4.76 -10.91
C TRP A 36 3.42 3.88 -9.78
N GLY A 37 3.67 2.60 -10.06
CA GLY A 37 4.12 1.63 -9.08
C GLY A 37 5.59 1.82 -8.74
N ILE A 38 5.92 1.60 -7.47
CA ILE A 38 7.29 1.56 -6.98
C ILE A 38 7.56 0.14 -6.51
N ASP A 39 8.43 -0.57 -7.21
CA ASP A 39 8.87 -1.90 -6.79
C ASP A 39 9.65 -1.80 -5.49
N THR A 40 9.46 -2.77 -4.58
CA THR A 40 10.14 -2.77 -3.29
C THR A 40 11.65 -2.96 -3.51
N PRO A 41 12.49 -1.96 -3.20
CA PRO A 41 13.93 -2.08 -3.40
C PRO A 41 14.55 -2.98 -2.32
N ARG A 42 15.78 -3.45 -2.59
CA ARG A 42 16.64 -4.08 -1.56
C ARG A 42 17.41 -3.05 -0.70
N GLY A 43 17.17 -1.75 -0.91
CA GLY A 43 17.87 -0.64 -0.26
C GLY A 43 16.96 0.58 -0.14
N GLU A 44 17.55 1.77 0.05
CA GLU A 44 16.80 3.02 0.13
C GLU A 44 16.23 3.42 -1.24
N LEU A 45 15.08 4.11 -1.23
CA LEU A 45 14.48 4.68 -2.43
C LEU A 45 15.16 6.00 -2.77
N ALA A 46 15.65 6.13 -4.00
CA ALA A 46 16.09 7.41 -4.57
C ALA A 46 14.86 8.24 -4.98
N LEU A 47 14.18 8.83 -4.00
CA LEU A 47 12.90 9.52 -4.22
C LEU A 47 13.01 10.73 -5.14
N ASP A 48 14.15 11.43 -5.15
CA ASP A 48 14.38 12.56 -6.06
C ASP A 48 14.37 12.11 -7.52
N GLU A 49 14.89 10.92 -7.81
CA GLU A 49 14.87 10.33 -9.16
C GLU A 49 13.47 9.86 -9.55
N ILE A 50 12.72 9.27 -8.60
CA ILE A 50 11.35 8.79 -8.83
C ILE A 50 10.41 9.95 -9.15
N PHE A 51 10.50 11.05 -8.41
CA PHE A 51 9.65 12.22 -8.63
C PHE A 51 10.23 13.21 -9.66
N GLY A 52 11.50 13.08 -10.03
CA GLY A 52 12.21 13.99 -10.93
C GLY A 52 12.43 15.39 -10.34
N ARG A 53 12.27 15.56 -9.02
CA ARG A 53 12.41 16.82 -8.29
C ARG A 53 12.68 16.60 -6.80
N GLU A 54 13.15 17.65 -6.16
CA GLU A 54 13.21 17.76 -4.70
C GLU A 54 12.03 18.59 -4.19
N ALA A 55 11.18 17.97 -3.36
CA ALA A 55 10.00 18.60 -2.76
C ALA A 55 9.66 17.95 -1.41
N PRO A 56 8.87 18.60 -0.54
CA PRO A 56 8.35 17.96 0.66
C PRO A 56 7.50 16.74 0.31
N ARG A 57 7.62 15.68 1.11
CA ARG A 57 7.04 14.36 0.81
C ARG A 57 6.06 13.93 1.88
N VAL A 58 4.94 13.38 1.46
CA VAL A 58 3.89 12.81 2.32
C VAL A 58 3.77 11.32 2.03
N VAL A 59 3.76 10.51 3.10
CA VAL A 59 3.53 9.06 3.02
C VAL A 59 2.21 8.73 3.70
N GLU A 60 1.34 8.04 2.97
CA GLU A 60 0.08 7.52 3.50
C GLU A 60 0.13 5.99 3.56
N ILE A 61 0.05 5.43 4.76
CA ILE A 61 0.06 3.98 5.00
C ILE A 61 -1.38 3.52 5.22
N GLY A 62 -1.83 2.56 4.41
CA GLY A 62 -3.21 2.09 4.40
C GLY A 62 -4.15 3.08 3.71
N TYR A 63 -3.77 3.57 2.52
CA TYR A 63 -4.54 4.57 1.77
C TYR A 63 -5.88 4.06 1.22
N GLY A 64 -6.20 2.77 1.38
CA GLY A 64 -7.47 2.21 0.94
C GLY A 64 -7.60 2.19 -0.59
N ASP A 65 -8.60 2.87 -1.13
CA ASP A 65 -8.81 3.00 -2.58
C ASP A 65 -8.06 4.19 -3.21
N GLY A 66 -7.47 5.06 -2.37
CA GLY A 66 -6.64 6.18 -2.80
C GLY A 66 -7.40 7.47 -3.13
N GLU A 67 -8.71 7.55 -2.89
CA GLU A 67 -9.49 8.76 -3.16
C GLU A 67 -8.91 9.99 -2.43
N THR A 68 -8.71 9.86 -1.12
CA THR A 68 -8.15 10.95 -0.29
C THR A 68 -6.70 11.27 -0.68
N LEU A 69 -5.88 10.26 -0.96
CA LEU A 69 -4.48 10.45 -1.37
C LEU A 69 -4.39 11.29 -2.66
N VAL A 70 -5.22 10.96 -3.66
CA VAL A 70 -5.26 11.67 -4.94
C VAL A 70 -5.80 13.10 -4.77
N GLU A 71 -6.83 13.28 -3.96
CA GLU A 71 -7.38 14.61 -3.66
C GLU A 71 -6.31 15.51 -3.00
N MET A 72 -5.61 15.01 -1.98
CA MET A 72 -4.52 15.75 -1.34
C MET A 72 -3.41 16.12 -2.33
N ALA A 73 -3.01 15.18 -3.19
CA ALA A 73 -1.98 15.40 -4.21
C ALA A 73 -2.38 16.49 -5.21
N ALA A 74 -3.64 16.49 -5.66
CA ALA A 74 -4.18 17.51 -6.56
C ALA A 74 -4.21 18.91 -5.92
N HIS A 75 -4.53 19.00 -4.63
CA HIS A 75 -4.58 20.27 -3.89
C HIS A 75 -3.21 20.80 -3.46
N GLN A 76 -2.18 19.95 -3.42
CA GLN A 76 -0.84 20.30 -2.95
C GLN A 76 0.25 19.95 -3.98
N PRO A 77 0.24 20.57 -5.18
CA PRO A 77 1.14 20.18 -6.29
C PRO A 77 2.63 20.47 -6.01
N ALA A 78 2.93 21.28 -4.99
CA ALA A 78 4.27 21.54 -4.51
C ALA A 78 4.86 20.40 -3.65
N GLN A 79 4.06 19.38 -3.32
CA GLN A 79 4.48 18.22 -2.53
C GLN A 79 4.37 16.94 -3.35
N ASP A 80 5.12 15.93 -2.94
CA ASP A 80 5.09 14.59 -3.51
C ASP A 80 4.36 13.62 -2.56
N PHE A 81 3.60 12.69 -3.11
CA PHE A 81 2.75 11.78 -2.34
C PHE A 81 3.09 10.33 -2.66
N ILE A 82 3.23 9.51 -1.62
CA ILE A 82 3.50 8.07 -1.72
C ILE A 82 2.44 7.32 -0.92
N GLY A 83 1.71 6.43 -1.60
CA GLY A 83 0.76 5.52 -0.97
C GLY A 83 1.37 4.15 -0.74
N ILE A 84 1.14 3.55 0.43
CA ILE A 84 1.44 2.14 0.73
C ILE A 84 0.14 1.42 1.11
N GLU A 85 -0.23 0.38 0.36
CA GLU A 85 -1.39 -0.49 0.65
C GLU A 85 -1.03 -1.95 0.36
N VAL A 86 -1.60 -2.89 1.12
CA VAL A 86 -1.25 -4.33 1.11
C VAL A 86 -2.26 -5.20 0.35
N HIS A 87 -3.19 -4.59 -0.37
CA HIS A 87 -4.30 -5.24 -1.06
C HIS A 87 -4.02 -5.60 -2.51
#